data_AF-A0A0D2IW46-F1
#
_entry.id   AF-A0A0D2IW46-F1
#
_cell.length_a   1.000
_cell.length_b   1.000
_cell.length_c   1.000
_cell.angle_alpha   90.00
_cell.angle_beta   90.00
_cell.angle_gamma   90.00
#
_symmetry.space_group_name_H-M   'P 1'
#
loop_
_entity.id
_entity.type
_entity.pdbx_description
1 polymer ?
#
loop_
_entity_poly.entity_id
_entity_poly.type
_entity_poly.pdbx_seq_one_letter_code
_entity_poly.pdbx_strand_id
1 'polypeptide(L)'
;MTFGRPTMISHPSEVQPPQSMDDEYLQDGADGVQPRSRESRLAFFVYSIKLFDILDDILSTLYLNKTGSDFPTGHGCSQPQQPLSAVMKLNSDLDRFFNGLPPHLRPGEKSSLDTGPISPRSPCFTLQANVLYCRFLYTRTLLLRPILLTAKKLLRDYRPNAEETSLEHHVVLKACSLCSKTAQLLINSLFDNLQSVFRCSGWYTVYFAFAAATVLICIRLSETPGTICTEEEFQISWDRVIAILRYHEPQIQSARRAVQILESFRHHQTNSAKVDSNFQQGFEDQVDFASLPLPMYNDEFGSINNAWFTQQILSLDFLDII
;
A
#
# COMPACT_ATOMS: atom_id res chain seq x y z
N MET A 1 13.53 3.52 3.61
CA MET A 1 12.57 2.61 4.28
C MET A 1 12.20 1.48 3.36
N THR A 2 12.23 0.25 3.86
CA THR A 2 11.58 -0.92 3.25
C THR A 2 10.16 -1.00 3.81
N PHE A 3 9.14 -0.78 2.97
CA PHE A 3 7.74 -0.88 3.37
C PHE A 3 7.45 -2.25 3.98
N GLY A 4 6.85 -2.26 5.19
CA GLY A 4 6.54 -3.49 5.94
C GLY A 4 7.59 -3.94 6.96
N ARG A 5 8.71 -3.23 7.13
CA ARG A 5 9.58 -3.40 8.31
C ARG A 5 9.30 -2.31 9.34
N PRO A 6 9.38 -2.62 10.64
CA PRO A 6 9.47 -1.60 11.68
C PRO A 6 10.56 -0.60 11.32
N THR A 7 10.33 0.68 11.61
CA THR A 7 11.35 1.70 11.45
C THR A 7 12.57 1.33 12.27
N MET A 8 13.74 1.33 11.62
CA MET A 8 15.02 1.03 12.29
C MET A 8 15.47 2.16 13.21
N ILE A 9 14.84 3.34 13.09
CA ILE A 9 15.14 4.53 13.87
C ILE A 9 13.82 4.92 14.53
N SER A 10 13.73 4.74 15.84
CA SER A 10 12.59 5.13 16.66
C SER A 10 12.58 6.65 16.85
N HIS A 11 11.38 7.27 16.76
CA HIS A 11 11.19 8.71 16.96
C HIS A 11 11.45 9.17 18.41
N PRO A 12 11.70 10.47 18.62
CA PRO A 12 11.77 11.55 17.63
C PRO A 12 13.21 11.88 17.18
N SER A 13 13.39 12.09 15.87
CA SER A 13 14.62 12.71 15.32
C SER A 13 14.75 14.13 15.85
N GLU A 14 15.86 14.43 16.51
CA GLU A 14 16.18 15.80 16.97
C GLU A 14 16.47 16.76 15.81
N VAL A 15 16.69 16.22 14.61
CA VAL A 15 16.98 16.99 13.40
C VAL A 15 15.70 17.34 12.66
N GLN A 16 15.46 18.62 12.44
CA GLN A 16 14.33 19.11 11.65
C GLN A 16 14.51 18.75 10.17
N PRO A 17 13.42 18.46 9.44
CA PRO A 17 13.48 18.28 7.99
C PRO A 17 14.07 19.53 7.31
N PRO A 18 14.78 19.37 6.18
CA PRO A 18 15.30 20.51 5.44
C PRO A 18 14.17 21.42 4.96
N GLN A 19 14.48 22.71 4.79
CA GLN A 19 13.55 23.62 4.11
C GLN A 19 13.40 23.22 2.64
N SER A 20 12.23 23.46 2.04
CA SER A 20 11.99 23.21 0.62
C SER A 20 12.65 24.28 -0.25
N MET A 21 13.97 24.24 -0.32
CA MET A 21 14.83 25.16 -1.05
C MET A 21 15.85 24.37 -1.86
N ASP A 22 16.07 24.78 -3.11
CA ASP A 22 17.07 24.14 -3.96
C ASP A 22 18.49 24.66 -3.63
N ASP A 23 19.49 23.79 -3.81
CA ASP A 23 20.89 24.05 -3.44
C ASP A 23 21.47 25.33 -4.07
N GLU A 24 20.99 25.69 -5.27
CA GLU A 24 21.39 26.90 -6.01
C GLU A 24 20.96 28.22 -5.33
N TYR A 25 20.08 28.15 -4.32
CA TYR A 25 19.63 29.30 -3.52
C TYR A 25 20.22 29.33 -2.11
N LEU A 26 21.10 28.39 -1.78
CA LEU A 26 21.85 28.42 -0.52
C LEU A 26 22.86 29.58 -0.55
N GLN A 27 23.03 30.25 0.58
CA GLN A 27 23.96 31.37 0.73
C GLN A 27 24.95 31.09 1.87
N ASP A 28 26.23 31.42 1.67
CA ASP A 28 27.24 31.30 2.71
C ASP A 28 27.02 32.35 3.81
N GLY A 29 26.66 31.87 5.01
CA GLY A 29 26.51 32.73 6.19
C GLY A 29 25.21 33.55 6.26
N ALA A 30 24.23 33.29 5.40
CA ALA A 30 22.91 33.91 5.43
C ALA A 30 21.81 32.90 5.08
N ASP A 31 20.56 33.22 5.43
CA ASP A 31 19.40 32.40 5.07
C ASP A 31 19.09 32.55 3.57
N GLY A 32 19.27 31.46 2.82
CA GLY A 32 18.79 31.37 1.44
C GLY A 32 17.27 31.46 1.36
N VAL A 33 16.71 31.78 0.18
CA VAL A 33 15.26 31.80 -0.04
C VAL A 33 14.93 31.27 -1.43
N GLN A 34 14.04 30.27 -1.51
CA GLN A 34 13.50 29.79 -2.78
C GLN A 34 12.67 30.91 -3.45
N PRO A 35 12.95 31.29 -4.71
CA PRO A 35 12.17 32.30 -5.41
C PRO A 35 10.71 31.90 -5.56
N ARG A 36 9.78 32.84 -5.35
CA ARG A 36 8.32 32.59 -5.52
C ARG A 36 7.94 32.18 -6.95
N SER A 37 8.76 32.54 -7.92
CA SER A 37 8.59 32.21 -9.34
C SER A 37 9.12 30.82 -9.71
N ARG A 38 9.68 30.04 -8.75
CA ARG A 38 10.25 28.73 -9.05
C ARG A 38 9.98 27.70 -7.96
N GLU A 39 9.49 26.55 -8.41
CA GLU A 39 9.19 25.41 -7.56
C GLU A 39 10.48 24.74 -7.10
N SER A 40 10.51 24.32 -5.83
CA SER A 40 11.66 23.60 -5.29
C SER A 40 11.58 22.13 -5.64
N ARG A 41 12.66 21.58 -6.19
CA ARG A 41 12.86 20.13 -6.39
C ARG A 41 12.97 19.40 -5.06
N LEU A 42 13.50 20.06 -4.02
CA LEU A 42 13.65 19.50 -2.68
C LEU A 42 12.30 19.30 -1.97
N ALA A 43 11.23 19.98 -2.43
CA ALA A 43 9.88 19.77 -1.90
C ALA A 43 9.47 18.29 -1.93
N PHE A 44 9.78 17.54 -2.99
CA PHE A 44 9.49 16.10 -3.06
C PHE A 44 10.10 15.31 -1.90
N PHE A 45 11.33 15.65 -1.51
CA PHE A 45 12.01 14.99 -0.39
C PHE A 45 11.35 15.34 0.94
N VAL A 46 11.08 16.63 1.18
CA VAL A 46 10.39 17.11 2.39
C VAL A 46 9.03 16.45 2.56
N TYR A 47 8.23 16.38 1.50
CA TYR A 47 6.91 15.73 1.56
C TYR A 47 7.01 14.20 1.59
N SER A 48 8.08 13.59 1.07
CA SER A 48 8.33 12.16 1.27
C SER A 48 8.59 11.84 2.75
N ILE A 49 9.36 12.68 3.47
CA ILE A 49 9.56 12.53 4.92
C ILE A 49 8.22 12.60 5.66
N LYS A 50 7.41 13.63 5.39
CA LYS A 50 6.08 13.77 6.02
C LYS A 50 5.17 12.56 5.79
N LEU A 51 5.17 12.00 4.57
CA LEU A 51 4.40 10.79 4.28
C LEU A 51 4.96 9.58 5.05
N PHE A 52 6.27 9.51 5.19
CA PHE A 52 6.94 8.46 5.92
C PHE A 52 6.71 8.52 7.43
N ASP A 53 6.57 9.71 8.02
CA ASP A 53 6.16 9.86 9.42
C ASP A 53 4.74 9.28 9.63
N ILE A 54 3.80 9.57 8.72
CA ILE A 54 2.45 8.99 8.75
C ILE A 54 2.51 7.47 8.57
N LEU A 55 3.35 6.97 7.66
CA LEU A 55 3.54 5.54 7.47
C LEU A 55 4.08 4.86 8.73
N ASP A 56 5.03 5.49 9.44
CA ASP A 56 5.56 4.96 10.68
C ASP A 56 4.47 4.86 11.76
N ASP A 57 3.64 5.90 11.90
CA ASP A 57 2.49 5.87 12.81
C ASP A 57 1.53 4.72 12.46
N ILE A 58 1.29 4.47 11.16
CA ILE A 58 0.46 3.35 10.68
C ILE A 58 1.08 2.00 11.09
N LEU A 59 2.38 1.81 10.82
CA LEU A 59 3.09 0.57 11.12
C LEU A 59 3.11 0.30 12.63
N SER A 60 3.47 1.31 13.42
CA SER A 60 3.53 1.25 14.88
C SER A 60 2.16 0.92 15.49
N THR A 61 1.11 1.59 15.01
CA THR A 61 -0.24 1.43 15.59
C THR A 61 -0.89 0.10 15.21
N LEU A 62 -0.75 -0.35 13.96
CA LEU A 62 -1.55 -1.47 13.43
C LEU A 62 -0.80 -2.78 13.27
N TYR A 63 0.54 -2.74 13.15
CA TYR A 63 1.35 -3.91 12.80
C TYR A 63 2.33 -4.33 13.90
N LEU A 64 2.84 -3.40 14.71
CA LEU A 64 3.82 -3.69 15.78
C LEU A 64 3.18 -4.07 17.13
N ASN A 65 2.06 -3.45 17.50
CA ASN A 65 1.38 -3.65 18.80
C ASN A 65 0.80 -5.06 19.03
N LYS A 66 0.94 -5.99 18.09
CA LYS A 66 0.47 -7.38 18.23
C LYS A 66 1.50 -8.34 18.86
N THR A 67 2.75 -7.90 19.05
CA THR A 67 3.86 -8.78 19.49
C THR A 67 4.26 -8.64 20.96
N GLY A 68 3.57 -7.80 21.74
CA GLY A 68 3.82 -7.65 23.17
C GLY A 68 3.02 -8.64 24.01
N SER A 69 3.60 -9.81 24.27
CA SER A 69 3.21 -10.64 25.40
C SER A 69 3.61 -9.95 26.70
N ASP A 70 2.63 -9.41 27.43
CA ASP A 70 2.66 -9.37 28.88
C ASP A 70 1.26 -9.75 29.37
N PHE A 71 1.11 -10.99 29.83
CA PHE A 71 -0.06 -11.39 30.60
C PHE A 71 -0.13 -10.53 31.87
N PRO A 72 -1.33 -10.06 32.23
CA PRO A 72 -1.95 -10.71 33.37
C PRO A 72 -3.35 -11.21 33.04
N THR A 73 -3.56 -12.46 33.42
CA THR A 73 -4.86 -13.04 33.74
C THR A 73 -5.75 -12.06 34.50
N GLY A 74 -6.90 -11.72 33.92
CA GLY A 74 -7.92 -10.93 34.59
C GLY A 74 -9.14 -10.72 33.70
N HIS A 75 -10.24 -11.38 34.05
CA HIS A 75 -11.56 -11.21 33.44
C HIS A 75 -11.90 -9.74 33.14
N GLY A 76 -12.22 -9.44 31.88
CA GLY A 76 -12.76 -8.14 31.50
C GLY A 76 -12.82 -7.99 29.99
N CYS A 77 -14.02 -8.23 29.44
CA CYS A 77 -14.40 -7.94 28.06
C CYS A 77 -13.85 -6.57 27.64
N SER A 78 -12.75 -6.56 26.89
CA SER A 78 -12.18 -5.36 26.27
C SER A 78 -12.10 -5.66 24.78
N GLN A 79 -13.19 -5.35 24.10
CA GLN A 79 -13.33 -5.48 22.66
C GLN A 79 -12.15 -4.82 21.90
N PRO A 80 -11.87 -5.26 20.66
CA PRO A 80 -10.97 -4.59 19.72
C PRO A 80 -11.61 -3.30 19.18
N GLN A 81 -11.95 -2.34 20.06
CA GLN A 81 -12.59 -1.07 19.70
C GLN A 81 -11.57 0.01 19.26
N GLN A 82 -10.27 -0.22 19.45
CA GLN A 82 -9.21 0.74 19.09
C GLN A 82 -8.73 0.76 17.62
N PRO A 83 -8.89 -0.26 16.76
CA PRO A 83 -8.35 -0.20 15.41
C PRO A 83 -9.13 0.78 14.52
N LEU A 84 -10.47 0.89 14.67
CA LEU A 84 -11.26 1.71 13.77
C LEU A 84 -11.03 3.21 13.97
N SER A 85 -11.02 3.67 15.23
CA SER A 85 -10.78 5.08 15.55
C SER A 85 -9.36 5.53 15.16
N ALA A 86 -8.36 4.67 15.40
CA ALA A 86 -7.00 4.88 14.95
C ALA A 86 -6.92 4.96 13.41
N VAL A 87 -7.57 4.03 12.70
CA VAL A 87 -7.58 4.04 11.23
C VAL A 87 -8.26 5.30 10.68
N MET A 88 -9.37 5.74 11.28
CA MET A 88 -10.04 6.97 10.86
C MET A 88 -9.15 8.21 11.04
N LYS A 89 -8.45 8.32 12.18
CA LYS A 89 -7.51 9.40 12.44
C LYS A 89 -6.37 9.41 11.41
N LEU A 90 -5.68 8.28 11.25
CA LEU A 90 -4.58 8.14 10.29
C LEU A 90 -5.03 8.37 8.84
N ASN A 91 -6.25 7.98 8.49
CA ASN A 91 -6.80 8.27 7.16
C ASN A 91 -7.02 9.78 6.98
N SER A 92 -7.51 10.47 8.00
CA SER A 92 -7.66 11.93 7.99
C SER A 92 -6.30 12.64 7.85
N ASP A 93 -5.26 12.13 8.51
CA ASP A 93 -3.90 12.65 8.38
C ASP A 93 -3.35 12.46 6.95
N LEU A 94 -3.62 11.31 6.32
CA LEU A 94 -3.32 11.10 4.89
C LEU A 94 -4.10 12.06 3.98
N ASP A 95 -5.39 12.30 4.24
CA ASP A 95 -6.18 13.26 3.47
C ASP A 95 -5.64 14.69 3.60
N ARG A 96 -5.30 15.10 4.83
CA ARG A 96 -4.67 16.41 5.08
C ARG A 96 -3.32 16.51 4.38
N PHE A 97 -2.51 15.46 4.44
CA PHE A 97 -1.24 15.40 3.73
C PHE A 97 -1.42 15.62 2.22
N PHE A 98 -2.32 14.87 1.59
CA PHE A 98 -2.55 14.97 0.14
C PHE A 98 -3.09 16.34 -0.27
N ASN A 99 -4.05 16.87 0.49
CA ASN A 99 -4.62 18.20 0.25
C ASN A 99 -3.60 19.33 0.50
N GLY A 100 -2.60 19.10 1.37
CA GLY A 100 -1.52 20.04 1.66
C GLY A 100 -0.34 19.99 0.67
N LEU A 101 -0.41 19.17 -0.39
CA LEU A 101 0.65 19.09 -1.39
C LEU A 101 0.71 20.36 -2.25
N PRO A 102 1.91 20.86 -2.59
CA PRO A 102 2.09 21.90 -3.59
C PRO A 102 1.59 21.45 -4.97
N PRO A 103 1.13 22.36 -5.84
CA PRO A 103 0.59 22.01 -7.17
C PRO A 103 1.54 21.14 -8.03
N HIS A 104 2.85 21.39 -7.97
CA HIS A 104 3.84 20.56 -8.68
C HIS A 104 4.12 19.20 -8.07
N LEU A 105 3.56 18.85 -6.93
CA LEU A 105 3.62 17.47 -6.42
C LEU A 105 2.28 16.74 -6.56
N ARG A 106 1.26 17.41 -7.09
CA ARG A 106 -0.05 16.81 -7.35
C ARG A 106 -0.09 16.19 -8.76
N PRO A 107 -0.59 14.94 -8.89
CA PRO A 107 -0.76 14.30 -10.20
C PRO A 107 -1.74 15.07 -11.08
N GLY A 108 -1.44 15.21 -12.36
CA GLY A 108 -2.36 15.79 -13.35
C GLY A 108 -2.59 17.31 -13.24
N GLU A 109 -2.16 17.96 -12.16
CA GLU A 109 -2.21 19.42 -12.05
C GLU A 109 -1.05 20.08 -12.83
N LYS A 110 -1.38 21.16 -13.55
CA LYS A 110 -0.38 22.05 -14.15
C LYS A 110 0.28 22.87 -13.04
N SER A 111 1.56 23.23 -13.21
CA SER A 111 2.22 24.07 -12.22
C SER A 111 1.47 25.41 -12.14
N SER A 112 1.34 25.98 -10.94
CA SER A 112 0.76 27.31 -10.74
C SER A 112 1.54 28.42 -11.46
N LEU A 113 2.78 28.13 -11.89
CA LEU A 113 3.66 29.02 -12.62
C LEU A 113 3.54 28.86 -14.15
N ASP A 114 2.77 27.87 -14.61
CA ASP A 114 2.45 27.67 -16.03
C ASP A 114 1.30 28.62 -16.45
N THR A 115 1.52 29.94 -16.38
CA THR A 115 0.53 30.95 -16.80
C THR A 115 0.54 31.21 -18.32
N GLY A 116 1.07 30.29 -19.12
CA GLY A 116 1.17 30.40 -20.58
C GLY A 116 0.58 29.20 -21.32
N PRO A 117 0.14 29.34 -22.59
CA PRO A 117 -0.60 28.27 -23.27
C PRO A 117 0.20 26.98 -23.50
N ILE A 118 1.53 26.99 -23.43
CA ILE A 118 2.39 25.84 -23.76
C ILE A 118 3.75 25.93 -23.03
N SER A 119 3.78 25.91 -21.70
CA SER A 119 5.03 25.53 -21.02
C SER A 119 4.90 24.06 -20.58
N PRO A 120 5.68 23.12 -21.17
CA PRO A 120 5.65 21.75 -20.73
C PRO A 120 6.19 21.67 -19.30
N ARG A 121 5.36 21.16 -18.38
CA ARG A 121 5.75 20.83 -17.01
C ARG A 121 7.10 20.11 -17.00
N SER A 122 8.01 20.55 -16.13
CA SER A 122 9.36 19.95 -16.06
C SER A 122 9.26 18.42 -15.85
N PRO A 123 9.98 17.61 -16.65
CA PRO A 123 10.02 16.15 -16.52
C PRO A 123 10.27 15.66 -15.09
N CYS A 124 11.11 16.39 -14.34
CA CYS A 124 11.44 16.08 -12.95
C CYS A 124 10.21 16.17 -12.04
N PHE A 125 9.41 17.23 -12.14
CA PHE A 125 8.22 17.40 -11.30
C PHE A 125 7.13 16.39 -11.66
N THR A 126 6.99 16.00 -12.93
CA THR A 126 6.07 14.93 -13.33
C THR A 126 6.47 13.60 -12.68
N LEU A 127 7.76 13.24 -12.74
CA LEU A 127 8.26 12.04 -12.06
C LEU A 127 8.03 12.12 -10.54
N GLN A 128 8.36 13.23 -9.89
CA GLN A 128 8.20 13.42 -8.46
C GLN A 128 6.74 13.30 -8.00
N ALA A 129 5.81 13.93 -8.71
CA ALA A 129 4.38 13.84 -8.41
C ALA A 129 3.85 12.40 -8.56
N ASN A 130 4.22 11.71 -9.65
CA ASN A 130 3.80 10.33 -9.88
C ASN A 130 4.34 9.37 -8.79
N VAL A 131 5.62 9.50 -8.45
CA VAL A 131 6.26 8.66 -7.41
C VAL A 131 5.62 8.93 -6.04
N LEU A 132 5.41 10.20 -5.68
CA LEU A 132 4.80 10.55 -4.39
C LEU A 132 3.37 10.05 -4.30
N TYR A 133 2.60 10.15 -5.38
CA TYR A 133 1.23 9.69 -5.43
C TYR A 133 1.12 8.16 -5.33
N CYS A 134 1.98 7.40 -6.01
CA CYS A 134 2.01 5.95 -5.86
C CYS A 134 2.33 5.55 -4.41
N ARG A 135 3.30 6.23 -3.75
CA ARG A 135 3.63 6.00 -2.34
C ARG A 135 2.46 6.33 -1.41
N PHE A 136 1.76 7.42 -1.69
CA PHE A 136 0.58 7.83 -0.93
C PHE A 136 -0.54 6.79 -1.04
N LEU A 137 -0.89 6.36 -2.26
CA LEU A 137 -1.91 5.34 -2.49
C LEU A 137 -1.53 4.01 -1.84
N TYR A 138 -0.27 3.60 -1.94
CA TYR A 138 0.23 2.41 -1.24
C TYR A 138 0.09 2.55 0.28
N THR A 139 0.48 3.69 0.86
CA THR A 139 0.38 3.94 2.32
C THR A 139 -1.07 3.86 2.80
N ARG A 140 -2.01 4.43 2.03
CA ARG A 140 -3.45 4.30 2.31
C ARG A 140 -3.95 2.86 2.16
N THR A 141 -3.45 2.13 1.17
CA THR A 141 -3.79 0.71 0.98
C THR A 141 -3.35 -0.12 2.20
N LEU A 142 -2.14 0.15 2.73
CA LEU A 142 -1.62 -0.48 3.93
C LEU A 142 -2.49 -0.15 5.17
N LEU A 143 -2.83 1.12 5.36
CA LEU A 143 -3.70 1.57 6.45
C LEU A 143 -5.06 0.85 6.48
N LEU A 144 -5.70 0.69 5.31
CA LEU A 144 -7.07 0.16 5.23
C LEU A 144 -7.12 -1.36 5.22
N ARG A 145 -6.00 -2.04 4.93
CA ARG A 145 -5.93 -3.50 4.81
C ARG A 145 -6.39 -4.26 6.06
N PRO A 146 -6.05 -3.87 7.31
CA PRO A 146 -6.55 -4.55 8.50
C PRO A 146 -8.08 -4.52 8.65
N ILE A 147 -8.74 -3.48 8.13
CA ILE A 147 -10.20 -3.40 8.13
C ILE A 147 -10.80 -4.47 7.23
N LEU A 148 -10.23 -4.72 6.05
CA LEU A 148 -10.71 -5.79 5.15
C LEU A 148 -10.67 -7.16 5.83
N LEU A 149 -9.60 -7.45 6.58
CA LEU A 149 -9.45 -8.73 7.28
C LEU A 149 -10.47 -8.88 8.42
N THR A 150 -10.76 -7.78 9.13
CA THR A 150 -11.76 -7.76 10.21
C THR A 150 -13.18 -7.81 9.66
N ALA A 151 -13.43 -7.16 8.52
CA ALA A 151 -14.72 -7.15 7.85
C ALA A 151 -15.21 -8.56 7.52
N LYS A 152 -14.32 -9.47 7.10
CA LYS A 152 -14.70 -10.87 6.84
C LYS A 152 -15.31 -11.54 8.07
N LYS A 153 -14.77 -11.28 9.28
CA LYS A 153 -15.29 -11.84 10.53
C LYS A 153 -16.65 -11.22 10.88
N LEU A 154 -16.76 -9.90 10.77
CA LEU A 154 -17.98 -9.17 11.11
C LEU A 154 -19.14 -9.43 10.13
N LEU A 155 -18.83 -9.63 8.84
CA LEU A 155 -19.82 -9.93 7.80
C LEU A 155 -20.35 -11.36 7.93
N ARG A 156 -19.49 -12.34 8.27
CA ARG A 156 -19.90 -13.73 8.49
C ARG A 156 -20.89 -13.90 9.65
N ASP A 157 -20.69 -13.13 10.71
CA ASP A 157 -21.54 -13.20 11.90
C ASP A 157 -22.85 -12.39 11.73
N TYR A 158 -22.99 -11.63 10.63
CA TYR A 158 -24.18 -10.83 10.33
C TYR A 158 -25.32 -11.70 9.78
N ARG A 159 -26.42 -11.79 10.55
CA ARG A 159 -27.67 -12.40 10.08
C ARG A 159 -28.55 -11.33 9.42
N PRO A 160 -28.94 -11.45 8.14
CA PRO A 160 -29.70 -10.45 7.39
C PRO A 160 -31.15 -10.20 7.87
N ASN A 161 -31.59 -10.85 8.95
CA ASN A 161 -32.95 -10.73 9.49
C ASN A 161 -33.10 -9.74 10.67
N ALA A 162 -32.06 -8.96 11.01
CA ALA A 162 -32.19 -7.85 11.95
C ALA A 162 -32.35 -6.55 11.14
N GLU A 163 -33.51 -5.89 11.24
CA GLU A 163 -33.92 -4.74 10.41
C GLU A 163 -33.07 -3.46 10.58
N GLU A 164 -32.01 -3.48 11.38
CA GLU A 164 -31.09 -2.36 11.57
C GLU A 164 -29.64 -2.78 11.33
N THR A 165 -29.10 -2.40 10.17
CA THR A 165 -27.66 -2.48 9.91
C THR A 165 -26.93 -1.54 10.87
N SER A 166 -26.13 -2.11 11.77
CA SER A 166 -25.30 -1.35 12.72
C SER A 166 -24.46 -0.27 12.00
N LEU A 167 -24.29 0.90 12.63
CA LEU A 167 -23.42 1.97 12.13
C LEU A 167 -22.00 1.44 11.84
N GLU A 168 -21.50 0.56 12.70
CA GLU A 168 -20.18 -0.09 12.54
C GLU A 168 -20.09 -0.85 11.21
N HIS A 169 -21.14 -1.59 10.85
CA HIS A 169 -21.20 -2.33 9.59
C HIS A 169 -21.11 -1.41 8.37
N HIS A 170 -21.82 -0.28 8.37
CA HIS A 170 -21.74 0.70 7.27
C HIS A 170 -20.36 1.35 7.17
N VAL A 171 -19.75 1.69 8.30
CA VAL A 171 -18.41 2.29 8.33
C VAL A 171 -17.39 1.30 7.77
N VAL A 172 -17.45 0.03 8.18
CA VAL A 172 -16.57 -1.03 7.68
C VAL A 172 -16.77 -1.24 6.18
N LEU A 173 -18.01 -1.34 5.69
CA LEU A 173 -18.28 -1.48 4.26
C LEU A 173 -17.72 -0.30 3.44
N LYS A 174 -17.89 0.94 3.94
CA LYS A 174 -17.33 2.13 3.27
C LYS A 174 -15.80 2.13 3.28
N ALA A 175 -15.17 1.69 4.37
CA ALA A 175 -13.73 1.54 4.44
C ALA A 175 -13.21 0.45 3.48
N CYS A 176 -13.91 -0.68 3.34
CA CYS A 176 -13.59 -1.72 2.36
C CYS A 176 -13.69 -1.19 0.92
N SER A 177 -14.76 -0.46 0.61
CA SER A 177 -14.93 0.18 -0.71
C SER A 177 -13.83 1.20 -0.99
N LEU A 178 -13.44 2.01 0.01
CA LEU A 178 -12.32 2.95 -0.11
C LEU A 178 -10.99 2.21 -0.36
N CYS A 179 -10.76 1.09 0.33
CA CYS A 179 -9.56 0.27 0.12
C CYS A 179 -9.51 -0.30 -1.30
N SER A 180 -10.64 -0.84 -1.78
CA SER A 180 -10.79 -1.33 -3.17
C SER A 180 -10.41 -0.24 -4.18
N LYS A 181 -11.07 0.92 -4.07
CA LYS A 181 -10.82 2.06 -4.97
C LYS A 181 -9.38 2.53 -4.92
N THR A 182 -8.78 2.58 -3.72
CA THR A 182 -7.38 2.98 -3.55
C THR A 182 -6.43 1.99 -4.25
N ALA A 183 -6.67 0.68 -4.10
CA ALA A 183 -5.89 -0.35 -4.77
C ALA A 183 -6.02 -0.28 -6.30
N GLN A 184 -7.24 -0.09 -6.81
CA GLN A 184 -7.50 0.10 -8.24
C GLN A 184 -6.80 1.36 -8.79
N LEU A 185 -6.88 2.49 -8.09
CA LEU A 185 -6.17 3.72 -8.45
C LEU A 185 -4.67 3.53 -8.48
N LEU A 186 -4.10 2.76 -7.54
CA LEU A 186 -2.68 2.44 -7.51
C LEU A 186 -2.29 1.61 -8.74
N ILE A 187 -3.04 0.55 -9.03
CA ILE A 187 -2.82 -0.29 -10.21
C ILE A 187 -2.87 0.53 -11.49
N ASN A 188 -3.90 1.38 -11.64
CA ASN A 188 -4.08 2.23 -12.79
C ASN A 188 -2.91 3.20 -12.95
N SER A 189 -2.50 3.87 -11.86
CA SER A 189 -1.37 4.81 -11.87
C SER A 189 -0.06 4.14 -12.29
N LEU A 190 0.18 2.90 -11.86
CA LEU A 190 1.34 2.11 -12.25
C LEU A 190 1.26 1.67 -13.71
N PHE A 191 0.10 1.18 -14.16
CA PHE A 191 -0.12 0.69 -15.51
C PHE A 191 0.00 1.81 -16.55
N ASP A 192 -0.65 2.95 -16.31
CA ASP A 192 -0.67 4.10 -17.22
C ASP A 192 0.74 4.69 -17.44
N ASN A 193 1.63 4.52 -16.46
CA ASN A 193 3.03 4.95 -16.53
C ASN A 193 4.01 3.82 -16.86
N LEU A 194 3.57 2.59 -17.15
CA LEU A 194 4.44 1.41 -17.23
C LEU A 194 5.61 1.57 -18.22
N GLN A 195 5.33 2.16 -19.39
CA GLN A 195 6.32 2.41 -20.44
C GLN A 195 6.87 3.86 -20.42
N SER A 196 6.40 4.68 -19.48
CA SER A 196 6.80 6.08 -19.35
C SER A 196 8.13 6.21 -18.61
N VAL A 197 8.88 7.28 -18.89
CA VAL A 197 10.05 7.69 -18.09
C VAL A 197 9.66 8.25 -16.72
N PHE A 198 8.37 8.55 -16.50
CA PHE A 198 7.82 9.13 -15.27
C PHE A 198 7.29 8.07 -14.28
N ARG A 199 7.85 6.86 -14.33
CA ARG A 199 7.41 5.71 -13.53
C ARG A 199 8.19 5.56 -12.23
N CYS A 200 7.59 4.83 -11.27
CA CYS A 200 8.34 4.33 -10.12
C CYS A 200 9.46 3.38 -10.56
N SER A 201 10.47 3.17 -9.71
CA SER A 201 11.47 2.13 -9.98
C SER A 201 10.80 0.77 -10.11
N GLY A 202 11.34 -0.12 -10.94
CA GLY A 202 10.68 -1.40 -11.25
C GLY A 202 10.37 -2.23 -10.00
N TRP A 203 11.26 -2.22 -9.00
CA TRP A 203 11.03 -2.95 -7.75
C TRP A 203 9.85 -2.39 -6.94
N TYR A 204 9.69 -1.06 -6.86
CA TYR A 204 8.53 -0.45 -6.23
C TYR A 204 7.25 -0.75 -7.02
N THR A 205 7.33 -0.71 -8.36
CA THR A 205 6.18 -1.04 -9.23
C THR A 205 5.69 -2.47 -8.98
N VAL A 206 6.59 -3.45 -8.99
CA VAL A 206 6.26 -4.86 -8.70
C VAL A 206 5.68 -5.00 -7.29
N TYR A 207 6.31 -4.37 -6.30
CA TYR A 207 5.87 -4.40 -4.91
C TYR A 207 4.45 -3.83 -4.71
N PHE A 208 4.22 -2.62 -5.23
CA PHE A 208 2.93 -1.94 -5.13
C PHE A 208 1.83 -2.68 -5.91
N ALA A 209 2.14 -3.20 -7.11
CA ALA A 209 1.19 -3.97 -7.90
C ALA A 209 0.77 -5.26 -7.17
N PHE A 210 1.72 -5.99 -6.59
CA PHE A 210 1.44 -7.19 -5.82
C PHE A 210 0.62 -6.87 -4.56
N ALA A 211 0.98 -5.82 -3.81
CA ALA A 211 0.22 -5.37 -2.65
C ALA A 211 -1.24 -5.03 -3.00
N ALA A 212 -1.46 -4.27 -4.07
CA ALA A 212 -2.81 -3.93 -4.53
C ALA A 212 -3.60 -5.17 -4.97
N ALA A 213 -2.97 -6.14 -5.65
CA ALA A 213 -3.63 -7.38 -6.03
C ALA A 213 -4.05 -8.23 -4.83
N THR A 214 -3.25 -8.28 -3.77
CA THR A 214 -3.66 -9.01 -2.54
C THR A 214 -4.92 -8.40 -1.92
N VAL A 215 -5.10 -7.07 -2.01
CA VAL A 215 -6.33 -6.40 -1.56
C VAL A 215 -7.52 -6.79 -2.43
N LEU A 216 -7.36 -6.82 -3.75
CA LEU A 216 -8.42 -7.27 -4.67
C LEU A 216 -8.83 -8.72 -4.39
N ILE A 217 -7.86 -9.60 -4.13
CA ILE A 217 -8.11 -10.99 -3.72
C ILE A 217 -8.92 -11.03 -2.41
N CYS A 218 -8.52 -10.27 -1.39
CA CYS A 218 -9.24 -10.23 -0.12
C CYS A 218 -10.70 -9.79 -0.29
N ILE A 219 -10.95 -8.79 -1.16
CA ILE A 219 -12.30 -8.32 -1.46
C ILE A 219 -13.11 -9.41 -2.17
N ARG A 220 -12.50 -10.15 -3.10
CA ARG A 220 -13.17 -11.26 -3.79
C ARG A 220 -13.51 -12.44 -2.90
N LEU A 221 -12.73 -12.66 -1.84
CA LEU A 221 -12.99 -13.69 -0.83
C LEU A 221 -13.98 -13.22 0.26
N SER A 222 -14.43 -11.97 0.22
CA SER A 222 -15.45 -11.48 1.14
C SER A 222 -16.86 -11.93 0.71
N GLU A 223 -17.81 -11.99 1.64
CA GLU A 223 -19.17 -12.50 1.40
C GLU A 223 -20.03 -11.57 0.52
N THR A 224 -19.66 -10.30 0.39
CA THR A 224 -20.39 -9.29 -0.40
C THR A 224 -19.51 -8.60 -1.44
N PRO A 225 -18.87 -9.36 -2.37
CA PRO A 225 -17.89 -8.79 -3.28
C PRO A 225 -18.54 -7.75 -4.21
N GLY A 226 -19.74 -8.04 -4.73
CA GLY A 226 -20.48 -7.16 -5.66
C GLY A 226 -20.91 -5.82 -5.08
N THR A 227 -20.95 -5.66 -3.76
CA THR A 227 -21.22 -4.38 -3.10
C THR A 227 -19.97 -3.50 -3.00
N ILE A 228 -18.77 -4.12 -3.02
CA ILE A 228 -17.48 -3.46 -2.78
C ILE A 228 -16.75 -3.17 -4.09
N CYS A 229 -16.79 -4.10 -5.04
CA CYS A 229 -16.13 -4.04 -6.34
C CYS A 229 -16.96 -4.83 -7.37
N THR A 230 -17.20 -4.25 -8.54
CA THR A 230 -17.87 -5.01 -9.61
C THR A 230 -16.92 -6.06 -10.19
N GLU A 231 -17.47 -7.12 -10.81
CA GLU A 231 -16.66 -8.14 -11.48
C GLU A 231 -15.84 -7.52 -12.62
N GLU A 232 -16.43 -6.61 -13.39
CA GLU A 232 -15.76 -5.93 -14.50
C GLU A 232 -14.56 -5.10 -14.02
N GLU A 233 -14.74 -4.29 -12.97
CA GLU A 233 -13.66 -3.51 -12.37
C GLU A 233 -12.54 -4.40 -11.83
N PHE A 234 -12.90 -5.53 -11.23
CA PHE A 234 -11.92 -6.51 -10.75
C PHE A 234 -11.12 -7.09 -11.91
N GLN A 235 -11.77 -7.55 -12.98
CA GLN A 235 -11.08 -8.17 -14.13
C GLN A 235 -10.14 -7.19 -14.81
N ILE A 236 -10.58 -5.94 -15.03
CA ILE A 236 -9.72 -4.88 -15.60
C ILE A 236 -8.48 -4.67 -14.72
N SER A 237 -8.67 -4.57 -13.40
CA SER A 237 -7.57 -4.33 -12.47
C SER A 237 -6.62 -5.54 -12.38
N TRP A 238 -7.17 -6.75 -12.45
CA TRP A 238 -6.42 -8.00 -12.46
C TRP A 238 -5.52 -8.10 -13.68
N ASP A 239 -6.07 -7.90 -14.88
CA ASP A 239 -5.32 -7.98 -16.12
C ASP A 239 -4.20 -6.93 -16.17
N ARG A 240 -4.45 -5.72 -15.66
CA ARG A 240 -3.44 -4.67 -15.50
C ARG A 240 -2.31 -5.10 -14.57
N VAL A 241 -2.61 -5.72 -13.43
CA VAL A 241 -1.56 -6.23 -12.51
C VAL A 241 -0.72 -7.30 -13.19
N ILE A 242 -1.34 -8.28 -13.82
CA ILE A 242 -0.60 -9.36 -14.50
C ILE A 242 0.30 -8.77 -15.60
N ALA A 243 -0.20 -7.81 -16.37
CA ALA A 243 0.59 -7.11 -17.39
C ALA A 243 1.80 -6.36 -16.79
N ILE A 244 1.61 -5.65 -15.68
CA ILE A 244 2.71 -4.96 -14.97
C ILE A 244 3.78 -5.97 -14.52
N LEU A 245 3.36 -7.06 -13.88
CA LEU A 245 4.30 -8.05 -13.34
C LEU A 245 5.05 -8.79 -14.46
N ARG A 246 4.35 -9.18 -15.54
CA ARG A 246 4.96 -9.80 -16.73
C ARG A 246 5.96 -8.86 -17.40
N TYR A 247 5.66 -7.56 -17.48
CA TYR A 247 6.59 -6.57 -18.03
C TYR A 247 7.90 -6.50 -17.23
N HIS A 248 7.84 -6.65 -15.91
CA HIS A 248 9.02 -6.62 -15.03
C HIS A 248 9.70 -7.98 -14.82
N GLU A 249 9.11 -9.08 -15.29
CA GLU A 249 9.64 -10.44 -15.15
C GLU A 249 11.10 -10.61 -15.62
N PRO A 250 11.54 -10.04 -16.76
CA PRO A 250 12.92 -10.21 -17.23
C PRO A 250 13.96 -9.54 -16.32
N GLN A 251 13.55 -8.54 -15.54
CA GLN A 251 14.45 -7.68 -14.77
C GLN A 251 14.37 -7.97 -13.26
N ILE A 252 13.25 -8.53 -12.79
CA ILE A 252 12.93 -8.65 -11.37
C ILE A 252 12.40 -10.05 -11.09
N GLN A 253 13.20 -10.88 -10.43
CA GLN A 253 12.88 -12.28 -10.14
C GLN A 253 11.57 -12.45 -9.33
N SER A 254 11.32 -11.55 -8.38
CA SER A 254 10.10 -11.56 -7.56
C SER A 254 8.83 -11.28 -8.38
N ALA A 255 8.92 -10.64 -9.54
CA ALA A 255 7.78 -10.44 -10.42
C ALA A 255 7.28 -11.78 -11.01
N ARG A 256 8.19 -12.67 -11.41
CA ARG A 256 7.84 -14.02 -11.87
C ARG A 256 7.08 -14.79 -10.80
N ARG A 257 7.59 -14.78 -9.56
CA ARG A 257 6.96 -15.45 -8.42
C ARG A 257 5.60 -14.85 -8.08
N ALA A 258 5.48 -13.52 -8.10
CA ALA A 258 4.21 -12.83 -7.89
C ALA A 258 3.15 -13.28 -8.89
N VAL A 259 3.51 -13.42 -10.18
CA VAL A 259 2.56 -13.93 -11.18
C VAL A 259 2.13 -15.36 -10.88
N GLN A 260 3.06 -16.25 -10.53
CA GLN A 260 2.73 -17.64 -10.20
C GLN A 260 1.71 -17.74 -9.04
N ILE A 261 1.90 -16.95 -7.98
CA ILE A 261 1.00 -16.89 -6.83
C ILE A 261 -0.38 -16.36 -7.22
N LEU A 262 -0.43 -15.29 -8.03
CA LEU A 262 -1.70 -14.71 -8.45
C LEU A 262 -2.46 -15.64 -9.40
N GLU A 263 -1.76 -16.28 -10.34
CA GLU A 263 -2.36 -17.25 -11.26
C GLU A 263 -2.87 -18.48 -10.52
N SER A 264 -2.12 -19.04 -9.56
CA SER A 264 -2.61 -20.18 -8.76
C SER A 264 -3.92 -19.83 -8.04
N PHE A 265 -4.00 -18.64 -7.43
CA PHE A 265 -5.23 -18.16 -6.81
C PHE A 265 -6.42 -18.13 -7.79
N ARG A 266 -6.23 -17.61 -9.01
CA ARG A 266 -7.29 -17.54 -10.03
C ARG A 266 -7.75 -18.92 -10.50
N HIS A 267 -6.83 -19.88 -10.63
CA HIS A 267 -7.19 -21.28 -10.95
C HIS A 267 -7.99 -21.92 -9.81
N HIS A 268 -7.58 -21.72 -8.56
CA HIS A 268 -8.32 -22.22 -7.40
C HIS A 268 -9.71 -21.61 -7.29
N GLN A 269 -9.87 -20.32 -7.57
CA GLN A 269 -11.19 -19.67 -7.55
C GLN A 269 -12.14 -20.25 -8.60
N THR A 270 -11.62 -20.53 -9.80
CA THR A 270 -12.39 -21.15 -10.90
C THR A 270 -12.80 -22.60 -10.56
N ASN A 271 -11.96 -23.31 -9.80
CA ASN A 271 -12.20 -24.69 -9.38
C ASN A 271 -13.08 -24.79 -8.12
N SER A 272 -12.94 -23.87 -7.17
CA SER A 272 -13.73 -23.81 -5.93
C SER A 272 -15.20 -23.45 -6.18
N ALA A 273 -15.51 -22.81 -7.32
CA ALA A 273 -16.89 -22.67 -7.79
C ALA A 273 -17.59 -24.01 -8.12
N LYS A 274 -16.90 -25.16 -7.99
CA LYS A 274 -17.45 -26.50 -8.22
C LYS A 274 -17.47 -27.43 -7.00
N VAL A 275 -16.77 -27.14 -5.90
CA VAL A 275 -16.77 -27.96 -4.67
C VAL A 275 -16.41 -27.07 -3.47
N ASP A 276 -17.32 -26.96 -2.49
CA ASP A 276 -17.09 -26.27 -1.22
C ASP A 276 -16.28 -27.15 -0.25
N SER A 277 -15.51 -26.45 0.62
CA SER A 277 -14.88 -26.93 1.86
C SER A 277 -13.70 -27.89 1.76
N ASN A 278 -12.54 -27.46 1.21
CA ASN A 278 -11.23 -28.11 1.49
C ASN A 278 -10.00 -27.22 1.16
N PHE A 279 -10.10 -25.91 1.40
CA PHE A 279 -9.05 -24.94 1.02
C PHE A 279 -7.81 -24.99 1.93
N GLN A 280 -7.95 -25.36 3.20
CA GLN A 280 -6.86 -25.30 4.18
C GLN A 280 -5.74 -26.32 3.95
N GLN A 281 -6.04 -27.51 3.43
CA GLN A 281 -5.09 -28.63 3.52
C GLN A 281 -4.19 -28.80 2.28
N GLY A 282 -4.55 -28.22 1.13
CA GLY A 282 -3.78 -28.36 -0.12
C GLY A 282 -2.76 -27.25 -0.39
N PHE A 283 -2.90 -26.08 0.24
CA PHE A 283 -2.03 -24.93 -0.01
C PHE A 283 -0.71 -25.00 0.78
N GLU A 284 -0.73 -25.61 1.97
CA GLU A 284 0.48 -25.86 2.76
C GLU A 284 1.34 -27.00 2.18
N ASP A 285 0.71 -28.04 1.60
CA ASP A 285 1.43 -29.22 1.08
C ASP A 285 2.16 -28.97 -0.26
N GLN A 286 1.82 -27.92 -1.02
CA GLN A 286 2.48 -27.61 -2.30
C GLN A 286 3.59 -26.55 -2.20
N VAL A 287 3.63 -25.77 -1.12
CA VAL A 287 4.62 -24.72 -0.92
C VAL A 287 5.12 -24.80 0.52
N ASP A 288 6.24 -25.50 0.72
CA ASP A 288 6.90 -25.56 2.01
C ASP A 288 7.52 -24.18 2.34
N PHE A 289 6.77 -23.36 3.06
CA PHE A 289 7.19 -22.05 3.53
C PHE A 289 8.20 -22.13 4.69
N ALA A 290 8.33 -23.29 5.34
CA ALA A 290 9.24 -23.51 6.47
C ALA A 290 10.65 -23.93 6.04
N SER A 291 10.81 -24.53 4.84
CA SER A 291 12.12 -24.83 4.26
C SER A 291 12.75 -23.68 3.48
N LEU A 292 12.15 -22.48 3.51
CA LEU A 292 12.80 -21.27 3.01
C LEU A 292 14.09 -21.04 3.80
N PRO A 293 15.28 -21.14 3.17
CA PRO A 293 16.51 -20.85 3.87
C PRO A 293 16.43 -19.40 4.34
N LEU A 294 16.44 -19.21 5.66
CA LEU A 294 16.84 -17.94 6.25
C LEU A 294 18.12 -17.52 5.53
N PRO A 295 18.26 -16.27 5.08
CA PRO A 295 19.52 -15.81 4.51
C PRO A 295 20.52 -15.72 5.66
N MET A 296 21.05 -16.87 6.09
CA MET A 296 22.37 -16.97 6.63
C MET A 296 23.28 -16.46 5.52
N TYR A 297 23.79 -15.25 5.76
CA TYR A 297 25.06 -14.73 5.27
C TYR A 297 25.76 -15.70 4.31
N ASN A 298 25.52 -15.55 3.01
CA ASN A 298 26.42 -15.93 1.91
C ASN A 298 25.66 -15.83 0.58
N ASP A 299 25.46 -14.59 0.09
CA ASP A 299 25.67 -14.33 -1.34
C ASP A 299 25.72 -12.81 -1.58
N GLU A 300 26.86 -12.35 -2.08
CA GLU A 300 27.09 -10.95 -2.41
C GLU A 300 26.15 -10.51 -3.55
N PHE A 301 25.41 -9.42 -3.32
CA PHE A 301 24.58 -8.67 -4.28
C PHE A 301 23.25 -9.27 -4.79
N GLY A 302 22.96 -10.57 -4.69
CA GLY A 302 21.70 -11.17 -5.19
C GLY A 302 20.51 -11.19 -4.20
N SER A 303 20.80 -11.26 -2.90
CA SER A 303 19.81 -11.63 -1.86
C SER A 303 18.82 -10.50 -1.47
N ILE A 304 19.23 -9.23 -1.58
CA ILE A 304 18.41 -8.08 -1.13
C ILE A 304 17.12 -7.92 -1.97
N ASN A 305 17.16 -8.31 -3.25
CA ASN A 305 16.02 -8.19 -4.16
C ASN A 305 14.84 -9.12 -3.80
N ASN A 306 15.07 -10.16 -3.00
CA ASN A 306 14.07 -11.14 -2.61
C ASN A 306 13.59 -10.97 -1.15
N ALA A 307 14.34 -10.26 -0.31
CA ALA A 307 14.05 -10.14 1.13
C ALA A 307 12.69 -9.49 1.42
N TRP A 308 12.22 -8.59 0.57
CA TRP A 308 10.89 -7.97 0.72
C TRP A 308 9.75 -8.93 0.32
N PHE A 309 9.98 -9.80 -0.67
CA PHE A 309 8.98 -10.72 -1.22
C PHE A 309 8.59 -11.77 -0.17
N THR A 310 9.60 -12.35 0.49
CA THR A 310 9.39 -13.29 1.60
C THR A 310 8.69 -12.63 2.79
N GLN A 311 8.94 -11.35 3.05
CA GLN A 311 8.32 -10.64 4.18
C GLN A 311 6.89 -10.17 3.89
N GLN A 312 6.55 -9.85 2.65
CA GLN A 312 5.15 -9.64 2.32
C GLN A 312 4.39 -10.94 2.56
N ILE A 313 4.95 -12.09 2.18
CA ILE A 313 4.42 -13.44 2.45
C ILE A 313 4.39 -13.78 3.96
N LEU A 314 5.35 -13.34 4.77
CA LEU A 314 5.41 -13.60 6.21
C LEU A 314 4.61 -12.59 7.07
N SER A 315 4.39 -11.35 6.59
CA SER A 315 3.47 -10.36 7.20
C SER A 315 2.04 -10.47 6.66
N LEU A 316 1.86 -11.34 5.66
CA LEU A 316 0.57 -11.82 5.22
C LEU A 316 0.10 -12.83 6.29
N ASP A 317 -0.70 -12.37 7.25
CA ASP A 317 -1.73 -13.17 7.95
C ASP A 317 -2.77 -13.77 6.95
N PHE A 318 -2.39 -13.96 5.67
CA PHE A 318 -3.21 -14.47 4.56
C PHE A 318 -3.48 -15.95 4.70
N LEU A 319 -2.51 -16.71 5.24
CA LEU A 319 -2.67 -18.14 5.51
C LEU A 319 -3.70 -18.40 6.62
N ASP A 320 -3.92 -17.46 7.53
CA ASP A 320 -4.97 -17.58 8.57
C ASP A 320 -6.38 -17.25 8.05
N ILE A 321 -6.50 -16.75 6.82
CA ILE A 321 -7.76 -16.26 6.22
C ILE A 321 -8.22 -17.14 5.04
N ILE A 322 -7.40 -18.11 4.66
CA ILE A 322 -7.63 -19.13 3.63
C ILE A 322 -8.02 -20.44 4.32
#